data_AF-A0A433TNQ8-F1
#
_entry.id   AF-A0A433TNQ8-F1
#
_cell.length_a   1.000
_cell.length_b   1.000
_cell.length_c   1.000
_cell.angle_alpha   90.00
_cell.angle_beta   90.00
_cell.angle_gamma   90.00
#
_symmetry.space_group_name_H-M   'P 1'
#
loop_
_entity.id
_entity.type
_entity.pdbx_description
1 polymer ?
#
loop_
_entity_poly.entity_id
_entity_poly.type
_entity_poly.pdbx_seq_one_letter_code
_entity_poly.pdbx_strand_id
1 'polypeptide(L)'
;RVSTIVAQQDQVNTNRVSTIGAQQDQVNTNRVSTIVAQQDQVNTNRVSTIVAQQDQVNTNRVSTIVAQQDQVNTNRVSTIVAQQDQVNTNRVSTIVAQQDQVNTNRVSTIVAQQDQVNTNRVSTIVAQQDQVNTNRASTIVAQQDQVNTNRASTIVAQQDQVNTNRASTIVAQQDQVNTNRASTIVAQQDQVNTNRVSTIVAQQDQVNTNRVSTIVAQQDQVNTPGTL
;
A
#
# COMPACT_ATOMS: atom_id res chain seq x y z
N ARG A 1 3.88 -25.59 -31.73
CA ARG A 1 4.15 -24.81 -30.50
C ARG A 1 5.18 -23.78 -30.88
N VAL A 2 4.88 -22.49 -30.79
CA VAL A 2 5.91 -21.47 -30.91
C VAL A 2 6.59 -21.36 -29.54
N SER A 3 7.90 -21.56 -29.50
CA SER A 3 8.68 -21.40 -28.27
C SER A 3 8.83 -19.93 -27.93
N THR A 4 9.20 -19.13 -28.93
CA THR A 4 9.58 -17.72 -28.76
C THR A 4 9.03 -16.89 -29.91
N ILE A 5 8.55 -15.69 -29.60
CA ILE A 5 8.22 -14.66 -30.58
C ILE A 5 9.07 -13.43 -30.25
N VAL A 6 9.64 -12.83 -31.30
CA VAL A 6 10.30 -11.53 -31.24
C VAL A 6 9.61 -10.67 -32.29
N ALA A 7 9.07 -9.53 -31.87
CA ALA A 7 8.35 -8.60 -32.72
C ALA A 7 8.86 -7.16 -32.49
N GLN A 8 8.70 -6.33 -33.52
CA GLN A 8 9.04 -4.92 -33.50
C GLN A 8 8.08 -4.15 -34.41
N GLN A 9 7.39 -3.14 -33.88
CA GLN A 9 6.39 -2.33 -34.58
C GLN A 9 5.25 -3.14 -35.22
N ASP A 10 4.85 -4.22 -34.55
CA ASP A 10 3.94 -5.25 -35.02
C ASP A 10 2.81 -5.55 -34.01
N GLN A 11 1.81 -6.29 -34.47
CA GLN A 11 0.80 -6.88 -33.60
C GLN A 11 1.09 -8.36 -33.34
N VAL A 12 1.27 -8.73 -32.07
CA VAL A 12 1.48 -10.12 -31.63
C VAL A 12 0.17 -10.67 -31.05
N ASN A 13 -0.54 -11.46 -31.86
CA ASN A 13 -1.77 -12.14 -31.43
C ASN A 13 -1.53 -13.66 -31.32
N THR A 14 -1.50 -14.20 -30.10
CA THR A 14 -1.24 -15.64 -29.92
C THR A 14 -2.08 -16.33 -28.87
N ASN A 15 -2.17 -17.65 -28.97
CA ASN A 15 -2.88 -18.45 -27.97
C ASN A 15 -1.93 -18.96 -26.87
N ARG A 16 -0.85 -19.65 -27.26
CA ARG A 16 0.14 -20.19 -26.31
C ARG A 16 1.54 -20.04 -26.87
N VAL A 17 2.39 -19.35 -26.13
CA VAL A 17 3.81 -19.20 -26.41
C VAL A 17 4.59 -19.32 -25.11
N SER A 18 5.86 -19.69 -25.17
CA SER A 18 6.68 -19.73 -23.95
C SER A 18 7.17 -18.31 -23.65
N THR A 19 7.75 -17.64 -24.65
CA THR A 19 8.35 -16.31 -24.49
C THR A 19 7.91 -15.35 -25.60
N ILE A 20 7.65 -14.09 -25.22
CA ILE A 20 7.49 -12.96 -26.14
C ILE A 20 8.52 -11.91 -25.76
N GLY A 21 9.31 -11.46 -26.74
CA GLY A 21 10.02 -10.19 -26.72
C GLY A 21 9.35 -9.24 -27.70
N ALA A 22 8.98 -8.05 -27.25
CA ALA A 22 8.22 -7.09 -28.03
C ALA A 22 8.79 -5.68 -27.83
N GLN A 23 8.65 -4.84 -28.86
CA GLN A 23 9.07 -3.45 -28.82
C GLN A 23 8.22 -2.59 -29.76
N GLN A 24 7.56 -1.57 -29.21
CA GLN A 24 6.60 -0.72 -29.92
C GLN A 24 5.43 -1.50 -30.55
N ASP A 25 4.98 -2.53 -29.84
CA ASP A 25 4.03 -3.53 -30.29
C ASP A 25 2.70 -3.48 -29.50
N GLN A 26 1.71 -4.16 -30.07
CA GLN A 26 0.53 -4.60 -29.32
C GLN A 26 0.58 -6.11 -29.12
N VAL A 27 0.67 -6.55 -27.86
CA VAL A 27 0.73 -7.97 -27.49
C VAL A 27 -0.60 -8.41 -26.89
N ASN A 28 -1.36 -9.24 -27.62
CA ASN A 28 -2.57 -9.89 -27.11
C ASN A 28 -2.36 -11.40 -27.04
N THR A 29 -2.34 -11.97 -25.83
CA THR A 29 -2.12 -13.42 -25.68
C THR A 29 -3.03 -14.08 -24.65
N ASN A 30 -3.34 -15.36 -24.84
CA ASN A 30 -4.06 -16.15 -23.82
C ASN A 30 -3.13 -16.67 -22.72
N ARG A 31 -2.02 -17.34 -23.07
CA ARG A 31 -1.08 -17.90 -22.09
C ARG A 31 0.37 -17.71 -22.52
N VAL A 32 1.16 -17.07 -21.67
CA VAL A 32 2.60 -16.90 -21.85
C VAL A 32 3.33 -17.34 -20.58
N SER A 33 4.54 -17.87 -20.70
CA SER A 33 5.40 -18.01 -19.52
C SER A 33 6.05 -16.66 -19.20
N THR A 34 6.75 -16.06 -20.17
CA THR A 34 7.45 -14.78 -20.00
C THR A 34 7.13 -13.79 -21.11
N ILE A 35 6.83 -12.54 -20.74
CA ILE A 35 6.78 -11.39 -21.64
C ILE A 35 7.88 -10.42 -21.21
N VAL A 36 8.67 -9.96 -22.17
CA VAL A 36 9.57 -8.81 -22.04
C VAL A 36 9.12 -7.78 -23.08
N ALA A 37 8.69 -6.62 -22.62
CA ALA A 37 8.03 -5.59 -23.42
C ALA A 37 8.67 -4.22 -23.19
N GLN A 38 8.63 -3.37 -24.21
CA GLN A 38 9.12 -2.00 -24.13
C GLN A 38 8.35 -1.08 -25.08
N GLN A 39 7.72 -0.03 -24.55
CA GLN A 39 6.85 0.90 -25.27
C GLN A 39 5.63 0.21 -25.92
N ASP A 40 5.08 -0.77 -25.22
CA ASP A 40 4.06 -1.71 -25.70
C ASP A 40 2.70 -1.55 -24.99
N GLN A 41 1.67 -2.10 -25.63
CA GLN A 41 0.43 -2.45 -24.96
C GLN A 41 0.32 -3.96 -24.79
N VAL A 42 0.32 -4.44 -23.54
CA VAL A 42 0.29 -5.87 -23.20
C VAL A 42 -1.05 -6.24 -22.60
N ASN A 43 -1.87 -7.01 -23.34
CA ASN A 43 -3.12 -7.58 -22.85
C ASN A 43 -3.04 -9.10 -22.79
N THR A 44 -3.06 -9.67 -21.57
CA THR A 44 -2.92 -11.13 -21.42
C THR A 44 -3.92 -11.77 -20.46
N ASN A 45 -4.30 -13.01 -20.73
CA ASN A 45 -5.14 -13.77 -19.79
C ASN A 45 -4.32 -14.40 -18.64
N ARG A 46 -3.22 -15.08 -18.96
CA ARG A 46 -2.35 -15.71 -17.94
C ARG A 46 -0.88 -15.58 -18.31
N VAL A 47 -0.08 -15.00 -17.42
CA VAL A 47 1.37 -14.93 -17.54
C VAL A 47 2.04 -15.45 -16.28
N SER A 48 3.21 -16.08 -16.39
CA SER A 48 4.04 -16.31 -15.21
C SER A 48 4.80 -15.03 -14.85
N THR A 49 5.57 -14.47 -15.78
CA THR A 49 6.36 -13.26 -15.56
C THR A 49 6.15 -12.21 -16.66
N ILE A 50 5.93 -10.97 -16.27
CA ILE A 50 5.99 -9.79 -17.16
C ILE A 50 7.14 -8.90 -16.68
N VAL A 51 8.01 -8.51 -17.61
CA VAL A 51 8.98 -7.43 -17.45
C VAL A 51 8.62 -6.36 -18.48
N ALA A 52 8.30 -5.16 -18.02
CA ALA A 52 7.73 -4.09 -18.81
C ALA A 52 8.45 -2.76 -18.54
N GLN A 53 8.51 -1.91 -19.57
CA GLN A 53 9.08 -0.57 -19.45
C GLN A 53 8.40 0.41 -20.42
N GLN A 54 7.81 1.48 -19.89
CA GLN A 54 7.02 2.47 -20.64
C GLN A 54 5.78 1.87 -21.31
N ASP A 55 5.13 0.92 -20.64
CA ASP A 55 4.08 0.07 -21.16
C ASP A 55 2.71 0.32 -20.50
N GLN A 56 1.67 -0.15 -21.18
CA GLN A 56 0.36 -0.40 -20.57
C GLN A 56 0.14 -1.91 -20.42
N VAL A 57 0.08 -2.39 -19.18
CA VAL A 57 -0.07 -3.82 -18.87
C VAL A 57 -1.45 -4.10 -18.30
N ASN A 58 -2.30 -4.80 -19.06
CA ASN A 58 -3.60 -5.30 -18.60
C ASN A 58 -3.60 -6.82 -18.54
N THR A 59 -3.72 -7.40 -17.35
CA THR A 59 -3.70 -8.86 -17.21
C THR A 59 -4.78 -9.44 -16.29
N ASN A 60 -5.27 -10.64 -16.60
CA ASN A 60 -6.18 -11.35 -15.72
C ASN A 60 -5.45 -12.05 -14.56
N ARG A 61 -4.37 -12.78 -14.83
CA ARG A 61 -3.58 -13.48 -13.81
C ARG A 61 -2.09 -13.43 -14.13
N VAL A 62 -1.29 -12.93 -13.21
CA VAL A 62 0.18 -12.96 -13.29
C VAL A 62 0.76 -13.57 -12.02
N SER A 63 1.89 -14.27 -12.11
CA SER A 63 2.67 -14.59 -10.91
C SER A 63 3.51 -13.37 -10.51
N THR A 64 4.35 -12.86 -11.40
CA THR A 64 5.24 -11.72 -11.15
C THR A 64 5.14 -10.65 -12.22
N ILE A 65 5.03 -9.39 -11.82
CA ILE A 65 5.20 -8.21 -12.67
C ILE A 65 6.41 -7.43 -12.16
N VAL A 66 7.32 -7.06 -13.06
CA VAL A 66 8.36 -6.06 -12.86
C VAL A 66 8.11 -4.96 -13.88
N ALA A 67 7.87 -3.75 -13.41
CA ALA A 67 7.39 -2.63 -14.21
C ALA A 67 8.19 -1.36 -13.91
N GLN A 68 8.33 -0.49 -14.91
CA GLN A 68 8.99 0.81 -14.78
C GLN A 68 8.40 1.83 -15.75
N GLN A 69 7.87 2.94 -15.23
CA GLN A 69 7.18 3.99 -15.98
C GLN A 69 5.91 3.49 -16.70
N ASP A 70 5.18 2.58 -16.05
CA ASP A 70 4.08 1.82 -16.61
C ASP A 70 2.71 2.15 -15.99
N GLN A 71 1.66 1.77 -16.73
CA GLN A 71 0.32 1.62 -16.16
C GLN A 71 -0.02 0.12 -16.04
N VAL A 72 -0.16 -0.37 -14.81
CA VAL A 72 -0.40 -1.78 -14.51
C VAL A 72 -1.81 -1.98 -13.97
N ASN A 73 -2.69 -2.63 -14.75
CA ASN A 73 -4.02 -3.02 -14.33
C ASN A 73 -4.16 -4.55 -14.30
N THR A 74 -4.33 -5.13 -13.11
CA THR A 74 -4.38 -6.60 -12.99
C THR A 74 -5.47 -7.12 -12.06
N ASN A 75 -6.10 -8.24 -12.44
CA ASN A 75 -7.11 -8.88 -11.59
C ASN A 75 -6.48 -9.66 -10.43
N ARG A 76 -5.44 -10.46 -10.69
CA ARG A 76 -4.75 -11.25 -9.66
C ARG A 76 -3.26 -11.31 -9.94
N VAL A 77 -2.45 -10.92 -8.96
CA VAL A 77 -0.98 -11.02 -9.01
C VAL A 77 -0.46 -11.67 -7.73
N SER A 78 0.64 -12.43 -7.81
CA SER A 78 1.35 -12.82 -6.60
C SER A 78 2.27 -11.68 -6.15
N THR A 79 3.16 -11.21 -7.03
CA THR A 79 4.13 -10.15 -6.73
C THR A 79 4.14 -9.06 -7.79
N ILE A 80 4.13 -7.80 -7.36
CA ILE A 80 4.41 -6.62 -8.19
C ILE A 80 5.66 -5.94 -7.62
N VAL A 81 6.60 -5.63 -8.50
CA VAL A 81 7.71 -4.70 -8.26
C VAL A 81 7.55 -3.57 -9.28
N ALA A 82 7.37 -2.35 -8.80
CA ALA A 82 7.00 -1.19 -9.59
C ALA A 82 7.88 0.01 -9.25
N GLN A 83 8.12 0.87 -10.24
CA GLN A 83 8.85 2.12 -10.06
C GLN A 83 8.38 3.19 -11.06
N GLN A 84 7.90 4.32 -10.53
CA GLN A 84 7.30 5.42 -11.31
C GLN A 84 6.02 5.02 -12.06
N ASP A 85 5.21 4.18 -11.44
CA ASP A 85 4.07 3.49 -12.05
C ASP A 85 2.72 3.91 -11.46
N GLN A 86 1.66 3.62 -12.22
CA GLN A 86 0.29 3.56 -11.72
C GLN A 86 -0.15 2.11 -11.63
N VAL A 87 -0.35 1.62 -10.40
CA VAL A 87 -0.71 0.21 -10.12
C VAL A 87 -2.14 0.12 -9.62
N ASN A 88 -3.02 -0.47 -10.44
CA ASN A 88 -4.40 -0.80 -10.04
C ASN A 88 -4.61 -2.31 -10.01
N THR A 89 -4.93 -2.85 -8.83
CA THR A 89 -5.10 -4.31 -8.68
C THR A 89 -6.25 -4.75 -7.80
N ASN A 90 -6.93 -5.82 -8.24
CA ASN A 90 -8.00 -6.41 -7.44
C ASN A 90 -7.47 -7.27 -6.28
N ARG A 91 -6.47 -8.13 -6.53
CA ARG A 91 -5.87 -8.99 -5.50
C ARG A 91 -4.39 -9.16 -5.74
N VAL A 92 -3.57 -8.84 -4.74
CA VAL A 92 -2.12 -9.06 -4.77
C VAL A 92 -1.68 -9.74 -3.48
N SER A 93 -0.63 -10.56 -3.53
CA SER A 93 0.02 -11.01 -2.30
C SER A 93 1.00 -9.95 -1.82
N THR A 94 1.94 -9.53 -2.66
CA THR A 94 2.98 -8.55 -2.30
C THR A 94 3.10 -7.45 -3.36
N ILE A 95 3.18 -6.21 -2.90
CA ILE A 95 3.57 -5.04 -3.71
C ILE A 95 4.83 -4.44 -3.09
N VAL A 96 5.82 -4.18 -3.95
CA VAL A 96 6.99 -3.34 -3.66
C VAL A 96 6.95 -2.20 -4.67
N ALA A 97 6.84 -0.97 -4.18
CA ALA A 97 6.56 0.22 -4.98
C ALA A 97 7.51 1.36 -4.59
N GLN A 98 7.84 2.21 -5.56
CA GLN A 98 8.65 3.40 -5.35
C GLN A 98 8.28 4.52 -6.33
N GLN A 99 7.87 5.67 -5.82
CA GLN A 99 7.38 6.82 -6.59
C GLN A 99 6.10 6.53 -7.40
N ASP A 100 5.21 5.73 -6.82
CA ASP A 100 4.05 5.13 -7.45
C ASP A 100 2.71 5.66 -6.92
N GLN A 101 1.66 5.44 -7.71
CA GLN A 101 0.28 5.46 -7.24
C GLN A 101 -0.26 4.04 -7.18
N VAL A 102 -0.56 3.57 -5.97
CA VAL A 102 -1.00 2.19 -5.71
C VAL A 102 -2.45 2.17 -5.25
N ASN A 103 -3.36 1.66 -6.09
CA ASN A 103 -4.76 1.46 -5.74
C ASN A 103 -5.13 -0.03 -5.73
N THR A 104 -5.52 -0.55 -4.57
CA THR A 104 -5.79 -2.00 -4.45
C THR A 104 -7.01 -2.36 -3.62
N ASN A 105 -7.68 -3.43 -4.04
CA ASN A 105 -8.82 -3.96 -3.30
C ASN A 105 -8.39 -4.87 -2.14
N ARG A 106 -7.45 -5.79 -2.37
CA ARG A 106 -6.96 -6.72 -1.34
C ARG A 106 -5.48 -7.02 -1.54
N VAL A 107 -4.68 -6.76 -0.53
CA VAL A 107 -3.24 -7.06 -0.52
C VAL A 107 -2.86 -7.77 0.78
N SER A 108 -1.87 -8.66 0.75
CA SER A 108 -1.29 -9.17 1.99
C SER A 108 -0.25 -8.18 2.51
N THR A 109 0.72 -7.82 1.69
CA THR A 109 1.83 -6.94 2.08
C THR A 109 2.04 -5.82 1.05
N ILE A 110 2.18 -4.59 1.53
CA ILE A 110 2.65 -3.44 0.75
C ILE A 110 3.94 -2.93 1.40
N VAL A 111 4.97 -2.75 0.58
CA VAL A 111 6.19 -1.99 0.92
C VAL A 111 6.27 -0.84 -0.07
N ALA A 112 6.24 0.39 0.42
CA ALA A 112 6.08 1.60 -0.37
C ALA A 112 7.10 2.66 0.07
N GLN A 113 7.52 3.50 -0.89
CA GLN A 113 8.40 4.63 -0.64
C GLN A 113 8.14 5.77 -1.62
N GLN A 114 7.80 6.95 -1.09
CA GLN A 114 7.43 8.15 -1.87
C GLN A 114 6.15 7.95 -2.72
N ASP A 115 5.18 7.22 -2.17
CA ASP A 115 4.00 6.71 -2.86
C ASP A 115 2.69 7.32 -2.35
N GLN A 116 1.66 7.22 -3.19
CA GLN A 116 0.27 7.34 -2.76
C GLN A 116 -0.39 5.95 -2.73
N VAL A 117 -0.72 5.48 -1.53
CA VAL A 117 -1.27 4.14 -1.30
C VAL A 117 -2.73 4.21 -0.89
N ASN A 118 -3.64 3.74 -1.74
CA ASN A 118 -5.06 3.60 -1.43
C ASN A 118 -5.47 2.12 -1.42
N THR A 119 -5.81 1.58 -0.25
CA THR A 119 -6.13 0.15 -0.12
C THR A 119 -7.41 -0.14 0.65
N ASN A 120 -8.25 -1.02 0.10
CA ASN A 120 -9.48 -1.44 0.80
C ASN A 120 -9.19 -2.40 1.96
N ARG A 121 -8.36 -3.41 1.75
CA ARG A 121 -7.97 -4.39 2.79
C ARG A 121 -6.52 -4.79 2.61
N VAL A 122 -5.74 -4.64 3.68
CA VAL A 122 -4.34 -5.05 3.73
C VAL A 122 -4.06 -5.79 5.03
N SER A 123 -3.14 -6.76 5.01
CA SER A 123 -2.62 -7.31 6.26
C SER A 123 -1.53 -6.40 6.81
N THR A 124 -0.51 -6.09 6.03
CA THR A 124 0.63 -5.26 6.46
C THR A 124 0.95 -4.17 5.44
N ILE A 125 1.12 -2.94 5.93
CA ILE A 125 1.74 -1.83 5.20
C ILE A 125 3.06 -1.48 5.91
N VAL A 126 4.12 -1.32 5.13
CA VAL A 126 5.35 -0.64 5.50
C VAL A 126 5.55 0.51 4.52
N ALA A 127 5.55 1.74 5.02
CA ALA A 127 5.52 2.97 4.24
C ALA A 127 6.60 3.95 4.71
N GLN A 128 7.11 4.76 3.79
CA GLN A 128 8.06 5.82 4.09
C GLN A 128 7.94 6.99 3.10
N GLN A 129 7.68 8.19 3.63
CA GLN A 129 7.43 9.42 2.85
C GLN A 129 6.17 9.33 1.96
N ASP A 130 5.13 8.69 2.47
CA ASP A 130 3.93 8.27 1.75
C ASP A 130 2.66 8.99 2.22
N GLN A 131 1.65 8.97 1.34
CA GLN A 131 0.25 9.17 1.73
C GLN A 131 -0.48 7.84 1.73
N VAL A 132 -0.90 7.38 2.91
CA VAL A 132 -1.54 6.08 3.10
C VAL A 132 -3.01 6.24 3.48
N ASN A 133 -3.92 5.84 2.59
CA ASN A 133 -5.35 5.77 2.87
C ASN A 133 -5.83 4.32 2.87
N THR A 134 -6.25 3.81 4.03
CA THR A 134 -6.64 2.40 4.16
C THR A 134 -7.97 2.18 4.86
N ASN A 135 -8.83 1.37 4.27
CA ASN A 135 -10.11 1.02 4.90
C ASN A 135 -9.93 0.02 6.06
N ARG A 136 -9.11 -1.02 5.88
CA ARG A 136 -8.79 -2.00 6.91
C ARG A 136 -7.35 -2.49 6.79
N ALA A 137 -6.58 -2.33 7.87
CA ALA A 137 -5.25 -2.92 8.03
C ALA A 137 -5.19 -3.81 9.27
N SER A 138 -4.37 -4.87 9.24
CA SER A 138 -3.95 -5.50 10.50
C SER A 138 -2.83 -4.67 11.12
N THR A 139 -1.77 -4.40 10.37
CA THR A 139 -0.60 -3.64 10.82
C THR A 139 -0.25 -2.54 9.82
N ILE A 140 0.06 -1.35 10.32
CA ILE A 140 0.66 -0.25 9.58
C ILE A 140 1.94 0.14 10.30
N VAL A 141 3.05 0.20 9.56
CA VAL A 141 4.32 0.78 9.99
C VAL A 141 4.62 1.92 9.03
N ALA A 142 4.77 3.13 9.55
CA ALA A 142 4.86 4.37 8.79
C ALA A 142 6.00 5.25 9.32
N GLN A 143 6.60 6.04 8.44
CA GLN A 143 7.64 7.00 8.79
C GLN A 143 7.65 8.20 7.82
N GLN A 144 7.47 9.40 8.34
CA GLN A 144 7.35 10.65 7.58
C GLN A 144 6.13 10.69 6.66
N ASP A 145 5.01 10.13 7.12
CA ASP A 145 3.81 9.81 6.35
C ASP A 145 2.58 10.60 6.80
N GLN A 146 1.60 10.66 5.90
CA GLN A 146 0.21 10.96 6.26
C GLN A 146 -0.62 9.67 6.21
N VAL A 147 -1.09 9.21 7.37
CA VAL A 147 -1.82 7.95 7.52
C VAL A 147 -3.28 8.21 7.87
N ASN A 148 -4.20 7.90 6.95
CA ASN A 148 -5.64 7.91 7.18
C ASN A 148 -6.20 6.49 7.15
N THR A 149 -6.67 5.99 8.29
CA THR A 149 -7.15 4.60 8.41
C THR A 149 -8.51 4.47 9.07
N ASN A 150 -9.42 3.73 8.43
CA ASN A 150 -10.72 3.45 9.02
C ASN A 150 -10.65 2.44 10.17
N ARG A 151 -9.90 1.34 9.99
CA ARG A 151 -9.67 0.34 11.03
C ARG A 151 -8.26 -0.24 10.93
N ALA A 152 -7.51 -0.18 12.03
CA ALA A 152 -6.25 -0.88 12.19
C ALA A 152 -6.30 -1.77 13.44
N SER A 153 -5.52 -2.86 13.47
CA SER A 153 -5.23 -3.53 14.75
C SER A 153 -4.07 -2.81 15.42
N THR A 154 -2.97 -2.63 14.69
CA THR A 154 -1.77 -1.95 15.16
C THR A 154 -1.34 -0.86 14.17
N ILE A 155 -0.99 0.29 14.69
CA ILE A 155 -0.30 1.37 13.97
C ILE A 155 0.99 1.67 14.74
N VAL A 156 2.11 1.68 14.03
CA VAL A 156 3.40 2.17 14.50
C VAL A 156 3.81 3.30 13.57
N ALA A 157 4.03 4.49 14.12
CA ALA A 157 4.23 5.72 13.38
C ALA A 157 5.41 6.51 13.96
N GLN A 158 6.10 7.27 13.10
CA GLN A 158 7.19 8.15 13.49
C GLN A 158 7.31 9.35 12.54
N GLN A 159 7.22 10.56 13.09
CA GLN A 159 7.22 11.83 12.34
C GLN A 159 6.01 11.95 11.38
N ASP A 160 4.85 11.47 11.81
CA ASP A 160 3.65 11.26 11.01
C ASP A 160 2.46 12.12 11.43
N GLN A 161 1.52 12.26 10.51
CA GLN A 161 0.14 12.64 10.82
C GLN A 161 -0.77 11.41 10.72
N VAL A 162 -1.32 10.97 11.86
CA VAL A 162 -2.14 9.76 11.95
C VAL A 162 -3.59 10.12 12.27
N ASN A 163 -4.49 9.89 11.31
CA ASN A 163 -5.93 10.01 11.50
C ASN A 163 -6.58 8.62 11.45
N THR A 164 -7.13 8.14 12.57
CA THR A 164 -7.69 6.79 12.66
C THR A 164 -9.08 6.73 13.28
N ASN A 165 -10.02 6.06 12.60
CA ASN A 165 -11.35 5.87 13.15
C ASN A 165 -11.36 4.83 14.29
N ARG A 166 -10.66 3.70 14.11
CA ARG A 166 -10.53 2.66 15.13
C ARG A 166 -9.17 2.00 15.06
N ALA A 167 -8.47 1.96 16.19
CA ALA A 167 -7.28 1.15 16.39
C ALA A 167 -7.42 0.27 17.63
N SER A 168 -6.74 -0.87 17.68
CA SER A 168 -6.51 -1.54 18.97
C SER A 168 -5.32 -0.89 19.67
N THR A 169 -4.18 -0.80 18.98
CA THR A 169 -2.95 -0.19 19.50
C THR A 169 -2.42 0.85 18.53
N ILE A 170 -2.02 2.00 19.07
CA ILE A 170 -1.23 3.02 18.37
C ILE A 170 0.06 3.21 19.16
N VAL A 171 1.20 3.14 18.48
CA VAL A 171 2.52 3.53 18.98
C VAL A 171 3.01 4.65 18.09
N ALA A 172 3.30 5.80 18.68
CA ALA A 172 3.60 7.03 17.98
C ALA A 172 4.83 7.73 18.60
N GLN A 173 5.58 8.45 17.76
CA GLN A 173 6.73 9.25 18.20
C GLN A 173 6.96 10.45 17.27
N GLN A 174 6.92 11.66 17.83
CA GLN A 174 7.01 12.93 17.10
C GLN A 174 5.84 13.15 16.12
N ASP A 175 4.65 12.73 16.51
CA ASP A 175 3.47 12.60 15.67
C ASP A 175 2.33 13.54 16.08
N GLN A 176 1.42 13.76 15.13
CA GLN A 176 0.07 14.23 15.41
C GLN A 176 -0.93 13.09 15.26
N VAL A 177 -1.55 12.67 16.37
CA VAL A 177 -2.45 11.52 16.43
C VAL A 177 -3.88 11.98 16.70
N ASN A 178 -4.77 11.83 15.71
CA ASN A 178 -6.21 12.04 15.85
C ASN A 178 -6.96 10.71 15.75
N THR A 179 -7.55 10.25 16.85
CA THR A 179 -8.20 8.94 16.90
C THR A 179 -9.62 8.98 17.46
N ASN A 180 -10.57 8.37 16.77
CA ASN A 180 -11.93 8.25 17.30
C ASN A 180 -12.03 7.21 18.43
N ARG A 181 -11.47 6.01 18.24
CA ARG A 181 -11.43 4.98 19.27
C ARG A 181 -10.12 4.20 19.24
N ALA A 182 -9.44 4.11 20.37
CA ALA A 182 -8.29 3.22 20.58
C ALA A 182 -8.53 2.32 21.80
N SER A 183 -7.86 1.17 21.89
CA SER A 183 -7.71 0.47 23.18
C SER A 183 -6.50 1.03 23.93
N THR A 184 -5.36 1.09 23.25
CA THR A 184 -4.11 1.59 23.82
C THR A 184 -3.47 2.61 22.88
N ILE A 185 -2.98 3.71 23.44
CA ILE A 185 -2.10 4.67 22.78
C ILE A 185 -0.81 4.74 23.61
N VAL A 186 0.33 4.55 22.96
CA VAL A 186 1.66 4.82 23.49
C VAL A 186 2.26 5.93 22.64
N ALA A 187 2.61 7.05 23.26
CA ALA A 187 3.00 8.28 22.59
C ALA A 187 4.26 8.87 23.24
N GLN A 188 5.07 9.57 22.44
CA GLN A 188 6.24 10.29 22.91
C GLN A 188 6.56 11.49 22.01
N GLN A 189 6.58 12.69 22.60
CA GLN A 189 6.76 13.97 21.89
C GLN A 189 5.63 14.27 20.89
N ASP A 190 4.40 13.91 21.25
CA ASP A 190 3.25 13.87 20.37
C ASP A 190 2.16 14.87 20.75
N GLN A 191 1.30 15.18 19.77
CA GLN A 191 -0.03 15.75 20.00
C GLN A 191 -1.09 14.67 19.82
N VAL A 192 -1.77 14.29 20.90
CA VAL A 192 -2.76 13.20 20.91
C VAL A 192 -4.16 13.77 21.15
N ASN A 193 -5.01 13.72 20.13
CA ASN A 193 -6.44 14.02 20.24
C ASN A 193 -7.26 12.74 20.08
N THR A 194 -7.98 12.33 21.13
CA THR A 194 -8.76 11.08 21.10
C THR A 194 -10.16 11.21 21.66
N ASN A 195 -11.16 10.64 20.97
CA ASN A 195 -12.52 10.63 21.50
C ASN A 195 -12.72 9.59 22.61
N ARG A 196 -12.23 8.37 22.41
CA ARG A 196 -12.35 7.29 23.41
C ARG A 196 -11.11 6.41 23.38
N VAL A 197 -10.51 6.20 24.55
CA VAL A 197 -9.37 5.28 24.70
C VAL A 197 -9.44 4.58 26.05
N SER A 198 -8.95 3.35 26.14
CA SER A 198 -8.88 2.67 27.44
C SER A 198 -7.62 3.10 28.19
N THR A 199 -6.45 3.01 27.55
CA THR A 199 -5.16 3.33 28.16
C THR A 199 -4.37 4.30 27.29
N ILE A 200 -3.83 5.35 27.90
CA ILE A 200 -2.80 6.21 27.31
C ILE A 200 -1.53 6.07 28.15
N VAL A 201 -0.41 5.83 27.49
CA VAL A 201 0.95 6.00 28.04
C VAL A 201 1.62 7.10 27.23
N ALA A 202 1.98 8.20 27.89
CA ALA A 202 2.44 9.43 27.26
C ALA A 202 3.71 9.96 27.93
N GLN A 203 4.58 10.61 27.14
CA GLN A 203 5.78 11.28 27.64
C GLN A 203 6.17 12.46 26.75
N GLN A 204 6.21 13.66 27.35
CA GLN A 204 6.46 14.94 26.68
C GLN A 204 5.36 15.31 25.66
N ASP A 205 4.11 14.97 25.96
CA ASP A 205 2.98 15.04 25.05
C ASP A 205 1.96 16.13 25.42
N GLN A 206 1.16 16.52 24.43
CA GLN A 206 -0.12 17.20 24.63
C GLN A 206 -1.26 16.21 24.37
N VAL A 207 -1.99 15.84 25.42
CA VAL A 207 -3.06 14.85 25.37
C VAL A 207 -4.41 15.52 25.60
N ASN A 208 -5.28 15.48 24.60
CA ASN A 208 -6.68 15.86 24.70
C ASN A 208 -7.55 14.62 24.46
N THR A 209 -8.26 14.17 25.50
CA THR A 209 -9.12 12.99 25.37
C THR A 209 -10.48 13.15 26.05
N ASN A 210 -11.55 12.86 25.32
CA ASN A 210 -12.90 13.01 25.86
C ASN A 210 -13.23 11.91 26.90
N ARG A 211 -12.79 10.68 26.66
CA ARG A 211 -13.05 9.54 27.56
C ARG A 211 -11.83 8.63 27.61
N VAL A 212 -11.32 8.44 28.82
CA VAL A 212 -10.16 7.60 29.11
C VAL A 212 -10.37 6.83 30.41
N SER A 213 -9.89 5.58 30.47
CA SER A 213 -9.93 4.80 31.72
C SER A 213 -8.64 4.96 32.53
N THR A 214 -7.49 4.90 31.86
CA THR A 214 -6.17 4.99 32.48
C THR A 214 -5.27 5.92 31.69
N ILE A 215 -4.61 6.84 32.37
CA ILE A 215 -3.52 7.65 31.84
C ILE A 215 -2.28 7.43 32.69
N VAL A 216 -1.15 7.12 32.05
CA VAL A 216 0.19 7.19 32.61
C VAL A 216 0.93 8.27 31.83
N ALA A 217 1.28 9.37 32.48
CA ALA A 217 1.79 10.58 31.85
C ALA A 217 3.03 11.11 32.58
N GLN A 218 4.02 11.57 31.83
CA GLN A 218 5.26 12.15 32.36
C GLN A 218 5.68 13.37 31.54
N GLN A 219 5.69 14.55 32.18
CA GLN A 219 6.00 15.84 31.54
C GLN A 219 4.95 16.27 30.49
N ASP A 220 3.69 15.86 30.69
CA ASP A 220 2.62 16.06 29.71
C ASP A 220 1.63 17.15 30.11
N GLN A 221 0.94 17.71 29.12
CA GLN A 221 -0.29 18.48 29.31
C GLN A 221 -1.49 17.58 29.00
N VAL A 222 -2.33 17.32 30.00
CA VAL A 222 -3.47 16.40 29.87
C VAL A 222 -4.79 17.15 30.08
N ASN A 223 -5.68 17.11 29.08
CA ASN A 223 -7.03 17.66 29.14
C ASN A 223 -8.08 16.55 28.92
N THR A 224 -8.93 16.34 29.93
CA THR A 224 -9.99 15.34 29.91
C THR A 224 -11.35 15.92 30.33
N PRO A 225 -12.05 16.66 29.45
CA PRO A 225 -13.25 17.40 29.83
C PRO A 225 -14.46 16.51 30.20
N GLY A 226 -14.37 15.19 29.97
CA GLY A 226 -15.46 14.23 30.20
C GLY A 226 -15.30 13.29 31.41
N THR A 227 -14.39 13.55 32.36
CA THR A 227 -14.25 12.74 33.58
C THR A 227 -15.30 13.08 34.64
N LEU A 228 -16.44 12.36 34.59
CA LEU A 228 -17.29 11.95 35.72
C LEU A 228 -17.57 10.46 35.59
#